data_AF-A0A4U8V672-F1
#
_entry.id   AF-A0A4U8V672-F1
#
_cell.length_a   1.000
_cell.length_b   1.000
_cell.length_c   1.000
_cell.angle_alpha   90.00
_cell.angle_beta   90.00
_cell.angle_gamma   90.00
#
_symmetry.space_group_name_H-M   'P 1'
#
loop_
_entity.id
_entity.type
_entity.pdbx_description
1 polymer ?
#
loop_
_entity_poly.entity_id
_entity_poly.type
_entity_poly.pdbx_seq_one_letter_code
_entity_poly.pdbx_strand_id
1 'polypeptide(L)'
;MRLLVCLFAACGLAYVIDVANRDRPPAANITAIDVWAVLCFSFIGITFIEVILCHIVTKQSRKQRSLAQNDLVRVESRQRRERRLIHQNNLSMSVSRTHLNGKSFDQSKNYKEPPKIEPISNYDTLVERHFISESDYYSVMAVRIDLAARALNPICFIIAVSLYFMFYIVL
;
A
#
# COMPACT_ATOMS: atom_id res chain seq x y z
N MET A 1 16.57 -1.16 -5.06
CA MET A 1 17.39 0.02 -5.46
C MET A 1 17.18 1.19 -4.50
N ARG A 2 16.05 1.91 -4.53
CA ARG A 2 15.86 3.15 -3.72
C ARG A 2 15.99 2.97 -2.20
N LEU A 3 15.41 1.90 -1.64
CA LEU A 3 15.57 1.57 -0.20
C LEU A 3 17.03 1.32 0.19
N LEU A 4 17.80 0.63 -0.67
CA LEU A 4 19.22 0.38 -0.43
C LEU A 4 20.00 1.69 -0.42
N VAL A 5 19.74 2.60 -1.36
CA VAL A 5 20.38 3.92 -1.37
C VAL A 5 20.10 4.70 -0.09
N CYS A 6 18.86 4.68 0.41
CA CYS A 6 18.50 5.34 1.68
C CYS A 6 19.23 4.69 2.87
N LEU A 7 19.33 3.36 2.90
CA LEU A 7 20.06 2.64 3.95
C LEU A 7 21.56 2.96 3.91
N PHE A 8 22.18 2.95 2.73
CA PHE A 8 23.58 3.32 2.58
C PHE A 8 23.83 4.79 2.98
N ALA A 9 22.92 5.70 2.63
CA ALA A 9 23.00 7.09 3.05
C ALA A 9 22.89 7.24 4.58
N ALA A 10 21.96 6.53 5.21
CA ALA A 10 21.81 6.53 6.67
C ALA A 10 23.06 5.97 7.38
N CYS A 11 23.59 4.84 6.90
CA CYS A 11 24.81 4.24 7.44
C CYS A 11 26.03 5.16 7.24
N GLY A 12 26.15 5.79 6.06
CA GLY A 12 27.21 6.75 5.78
C GLY A 12 27.15 7.96 6.71
N LEU A 13 25.94 8.50 6.96
CA LEU A 13 25.76 9.61 7.88
C LEU A 13 26.10 9.22 9.32
N ALA A 14 25.65 8.05 9.77
CA ALA A 14 25.99 7.52 11.09
C ALA A 14 27.51 7.34 11.27
N TYR A 15 28.20 6.84 10.23
CA TYR A 15 29.65 6.71 10.24
C TYR A 15 30.36 8.07 10.32
N VAL A 16 29.92 9.07 9.55
CA VAL A 16 30.50 10.41 9.60
C VAL A 16 30.33 11.04 10.99
N ILE A 17 29.17 10.85 11.62
CA ILE A 17 28.91 11.35 12.98
C ILE A 17 29.78 10.62 14.01
N ASP A 18 29.91 9.30 13.91
CA ASP A 18 30.80 8.52 14.78
C ASP A 18 32.24 9.03 14.69
N VAL A 19 32.76 9.19 13.46
CA VAL A 19 34.11 9.72 13.23
C VAL A 19 34.25 11.14 13.79
N ALA A 20 33.26 12.01 13.59
CA ALA A 20 33.30 13.38 14.10
C ALA A 20 33.27 13.47 15.64
N ASN A 21 32.70 12.46 16.30
CA ASN A 21 32.57 12.43 17.77
C ASN A 21 33.70 11.67 18.48
N ARG A 22 34.57 10.93 17.76
CA ARG A 22 35.68 10.15 18.36
C ARG A 22 36.67 11.01 19.15
N ASP A 23 36.98 12.19 18.65
CA ASP A 23 37.98 13.08 19.26
C ASP A 23 37.38 13.96 20.35
N ARG A 24 36.07 13.83 20.63
CA ARG A 24 35.35 14.69 21.55
C ARG A 24 35.16 14.00 22.91
N PRO A 25 35.50 14.67 24.03
CA PRO A 25 35.21 14.12 25.35
C PRO A 25 33.69 13.96 25.53
N PRO A 26 33.23 12.91 26.25
CA PRO A 26 31.82 12.69 26.50
C PRO A 26 31.28 13.84 27.36
N ALA A 27 30.53 14.74 26.74
CA ALA A 27 29.85 15.84 27.40
C ALA A 27 28.34 15.57 27.36
N ALA A 28 27.64 15.83 28.48
CA ALA A 28 26.19 15.66 28.58
C ALA A 28 25.38 16.78 27.89
N ASN A 29 26.06 17.73 27.23
CA ASN A 29 25.43 18.89 26.62
C ASN A 29 25.16 18.63 25.14
N ILE A 30 23.99 19.05 24.66
CA ILE A 30 23.64 19.01 23.23
C ILE A 30 24.54 20.00 22.48
N THR A 31 25.22 19.51 21.45
CA THR A 31 26.14 20.31 20.66
C THR A 31 25.57 20.61 19.28
N ALA A 32 26.12 21.61 18.60
CA ALA A 32 25.70 21.98 17.24
C ALA A 32 25.77 20.78 16.25
N ILE A 33 26.77 19.91 16.43
CA ILE A 33 26.93 18.68 15.62
C ILE A 33 25.75 17.73 15.84
N ASP A 34 25.27 17.58 17.07
CA ASP A 34 24.13 16.71 17.38
C ASP A 34 22.84 17.24 16.74
N VAL A 35 22.64 18.56 16.77
CA VAL A 35 21.50 19.20 16.11
C VAL A 35 21.58 19.04 14.60
N TRP A 36 22.77 19.19 14.01
CA TRP A 36 23.01 18.96 12.59
C TRP A 36 22.75 17.50 12.19
N ALA A 37 23.20 16.55 13.01
CA ALA A 37 22.96 15.13 12.82
C ALA A 37 21.46 14.82 12.81
N VAL A 38 20.71 15.30 13.80
CA VAL A 38 19.25 15.13 13.89
C VAL A 38 18.56 15.74 12.67
N LEU A 39 18.97 16.93 12.24
CA LEU A 39 18.45 17.57 11.03
C LEU A 39 18.65 16.66 9.81
N CYS A 40 19.88 16.20 9.56
CA CYS A 40 20.16 15.32 8.43
C CYS A 40 19.38 14.00 8.51
N PHE A 41 19.33 13.36 9.69
CA PHE A 41 18.56 12.13 9.87
C PHE A 41 17.05 12.33 9.66
N SER A 42 16.49 13.49 10.02
CA SER A 42 15.08 13.78 9.79
C SER A 42 14.73 13.79 8.30
N PHE A 43 15.58 14.39 7.44
CA PHE A 43 15.39 14.39 5.99
C PHE A 43 15.58 13.01 5.36
N ILE A 44 16.54 12.22 5.85
CA ILE A 44 16.68 10.81 5.46
C ILE A 44 15.43 10.02 5.89
N GLY A 45 14.89 10.27 7.08
CA GLY A 45 13.65 9.67 7.56
C GLY A 45 12.44 10.00 6.67
N ILE A 46 12.30 11.26 6.26
CA ILE A 46 11.23 11.71 5.35
C ILE A 46 11.33 10.98 4.00
N THR A 47 12.54 10.88 3.42
CA THR A 47 12.74 10.12 2.17
C THR A 47 12.45 8.63 2.33
N PHE A 48 12.74 8.05 3.50
CA PHE A 48 12.38 6.66 3.78
C PHE A 48 10.86 6.45 3.81
N ILE A 49 10.13 7.35 4.46
CA ILE A 49 8.66 7.34 4.50
C ILE A 49 8.08 7.50 3.10
N GLU A 50 8.64 8.41 2.29
CA GLU A 50 8.23 8.61 0.90
C GLU A 50 8.38 7.31 0.08
N VAL A 51 9.53 6.64 0.18
CA VAL A 51 9.78 5.40 -0.56
C VAL A 51 8.80 4.29 -0.14
N ILE A 52 8.50 4.17 1.16
CA ILE A 52 7.49 3.23 1.67
C ILE A 52 6.11 3.59 1.13
N LEU A 53 5.72 4.86 1.19
CA LEU A 53 4.41 5.33 0.73
C LEU A 53 4.23 5.05 -0.76
N CYS A 54 5.21 5.41 -1.59
CA CYS A 54 5.24 5.09 -3.01
C CYS A 54 5.14 3.58 -3.28
N HIS A 55 5.81 2.75 -2.46
CA HIS A 55 5.71 1.31 -2.58
C HIS A 55 4.30 0.78 -2.26
N ILE A 56 3.68 1.28 -1.17
CA ILE A 56 2.31 0.89 -0.77
C ILE A 56 1.31 1.28 -1.85
N VAL A 57 1.36 2.52 -2.36
CA VAL A 57 0.45 3.01 -3.39
C VAL A 57 0.63 2.23 -4.70
N THR A 58 1.87 1.96 -5.10
CA THR A 58 2.15 1.13 -6.28
C THR A 58 1.65 -0.30 -6.12
N LYS A 59 1.81 -0.89 -4.93
CA LYS A 59 1.30 -2.23 -4.61
C LYS A 59 -0.23 -2.26 -4.67
N GLN A 60 -0.90 -1.21 -4.20
CA GLN A 60 -2.35 -1.08 -4.25
C GLN A 60 -2.85 -0.94 -5.69
N SER A 61 -2.20 -0.12 -6.52
CA SER A 61 -2.50 -0.02 -7.96
C SER A 61 -2.39 -1.40 -8.65
N ARG A 62 -1.28 -2.13 -8.42
CA ARG A 62 -1.10 -3.49 -8.96
C ARG A 62 -2.16 -4.48 -8.47
N LYS A 63 -2.57 -4.38 -7.21
CA LYS A 63 -3.63 -5.22 -6.64
C LYS A 63 -4.96 -4.96 -7.34
N GLN A 64 -5.34 -3.69 -7.52
CA GLN A 64 -6.58 -3.35 -8.22
C GLN A 64 -6.55 -3.80 -9.68
N ARG A 65 -5.40 -3.63 -10.37
CA ARG A 65 -5.22 -4.13 -11.73
C ARG A 65 -5.31 -5.65 -11.84
N SER A 66 -4.75 -6.37 -10.86
CA SER A 66 -4.85 -7.83 -10.79
C SER A 66 -6.29 -8.29 -10.53
N LEU A 67 -7.07 -7.55 -9.74
CA LEU A 67 -8.49 -7.84 -9.51
C LEU A 67 -9.36 -7.55 -10.74
N ALA A 68 -8.97 -6.58 -11.56
CA ALA A 68 -9.61 -6.34 -12.85
C ALA A 68 -9.39 -7.50 -13.83
N GLN A 69 -8.20 -8.12 -13.83
CA GLN A 69 -7.80 -9.12 -14.81
C GLN A 69 -8.06 -10.58 -14.38
N ASN A 70 -8.14 -10.86 -13.08
CA ASN A 70 -8.36 -12.22 -12.56
C ASN A 70 -9.85 -12.55 -12.40
N ASP A 71 -10.48 -12.97 -13.49
CA ASP A 71 -11.87 -13.47 -13.48
C ASP A 71 -12.05 -14.65 -12.52
N LEU A 72 -11.05 -15.52 -12.34
CA LEU A 72 -11.17 -16.71 -11.50
C LEU A 72 -11.45 -16.41 -10.02
N VAL A 73 -10.73 -15.44 -9.43
CA VAL A 73 -10.93 -15.04 -8.03
C VAL A 73 -12.29 -14.34 -7.86
N ARG A 74 -12.71 -13.62 -8.90
CA ARG A 74 -13.96 -12.88 -8.93
C ARG A 74 -15.16 -13.83 -9.07
N VAL A 75 -15.06 -14.86 -9.91
CA VAL A 75 -16.03 -15.96 -10.04
C VAL A 75 -16.13 -16.73 -8.72
N GLU A 76 -15.01 -17.05 -8.07
CA GLU A 76 -15.02 -17.71 -6.77
C GLU A 76 -15.72 -16.85 -5.70
N SER A 77 -15.45 -15.54 -5.69
CA SER A 77 -16.09 -14.61 -4.74
C SER A 77 -17.61 -14.46 -4.97
N ARG A 78 -18.06 -14.43 -6.23
CA ARG A 78 -19.48 -14.50 -6.61
C ARG A 78 -20.09 -15.81 -6.15
N GLN A 79 -19.43 -16.93 -6.44
CA GLN A 79 -19.91 -18.26 -6.09
C GLN A 79 -20.04 -18.44 -4.56
N ARG A 80 -19.13 -17.85 -3.77
CA ARG A 80 -19.26 -17.83 -2.31
C ARG A 80 -20.45 -16.99 -1.85
N ARG A 81 -20.73 -15.86 -2.49
CA ARG A 81 -21.87 -15.00 -2.16
C ARG A 81 -23.20 -15.64 -2.56
N GLU A 82 -23.27 -16.27 -3.72
CA GLU A 82 -24.41 -17.05 -4.19
C GLU A 82 -24.69 -18.23 -3.27
N ARG A 83 -23.66 -18.99 -2.85
CA ARG A 83 -23.81 -20.07 -1.86
C ARG A 83 -24.40 -19.57 -0.53
N ARG A 84 -23.97 -18.39 -0.05
CA ARG A 84 -24.54 -17.78 1.17
C ARG A 84 -25.99 -17.34 0.97
N LEU A 85 -26.32 -16.73 -0.16
CA LEU A 85 -27.69 -16.32 -0.48
C LEU A 85 -28.62 -17.54 -0.61
N ILE A 86 -28.17 -18.62 -1.24
CA ILE A 86 -28.92 -19.88 -1.33
C ILE A 86 -29.14 -20.47 0.07
N HIS A 87 -28.11 -20.49 0.93
CA HIS A 87 -28.28 -20.93 2.31
C HIS A 87 -29.28 -20.06 3.08
N GLN A 88 -29.21 -18.74 2.91
CA GLN A 88 -30.11 -17.81 3.60
C GLN A 88 -31.55 -17.91 3.08
N ASN A 89 -31.75 -18.05 1.77
CA ASN A 89 -33.07 -18.29 1.17
C ASN A 89 -33.63 -19.65 1.55
N ASN A 90 -32.81 -20.70 1.57
CA ASN A 90 -33.24 -22.03 2.03
C ASN A 90 -33.58 -22.05 3.53
N LEU A 91 -32.87 -21.26 4.36
CA LEU A 91 -33.26 -21.05 5.76
C LEU A 91 -34.58 -20.25 5.86
N SER A 92 -34.80 -19.26 5.01
CA SER A 92 -36.08 -18.52 5.01
C SER A 92 -37.26 -19.36 4.51
N MET A 93 -37.03 -20.29 3.57
CA MET A 93 -38.05 -21.25 3.12
C MET A 93 -38.27 -22.41 4.10
N SER A 94 -37.25 -22.81 4.89
CA SER A 94 -37.41 -23.85 5.90
C SER A 94 -38.21 -23.37 7.12
N VAL A 95 -38.17 -22.07 7.43
CA VAL A 95 -39.03 -21.46 8.46
C VAL A 95 -40.49 -21.36 8.01
N SER A 96 -40.77 -21.25 6.71
CA SER A 96 -42.14 -21.26 6.16
C SER A 96 -42.69 -22.65 5.80
N ARG A 97 -41.91 -23.72 5.93
CA ARG A 97 -42.36 -25.11 5.65
C ARG A 97 -42.20 -26.01 6.87
N THR A 98 -42.74 -25.58 7.99
CA THR A 98 -43.08 -26.48 9.10
C THR A 98 -44.56 -26.86 9.03
N HIS A 99 -44.98 -27.43 7.89
CA HIS A 99 -46.08 -28.39 7.88
C HIS A 99 -46.01 -29.21 6.58
N LEU A 100 -45.94 -30.53 6.76
CA LEU A 100 -46.14 -31.62 5.78
C LEU A 100 -44.90 -32.22 5.08
N ASN A 101 -44.54 -33.37 5.65
CA ASN A 101 -44.16 -34.64 5.03
C ASN A 101 -42.86 -34.77 4.25
N GLY A 102 -42.09 -35.76 4.69
CA GLY A 102 -40.77 -36.10 4.17
C GLY A 102 -40.78 -36.86 2.86
N LYS A 103 -39.64 -36.77 2.17
CA LYS A 103 -39.01 -37.89 1.47
C LYS A 103 -37.58 -37.49 1.08
N SER A 104 -36.69 -38.42 1.35
CA SER A 104 -35.27 -38.47 0.98
C SER A 104 -35.00 -38.09 -0.48
N PHE A 105 -33.90 -37.36 -0.72
CA PHE A 105 -33.17 -37.51 -1.98
C PHE A 105 -31.69 -37.18 -1.83
N ASP A 106 -30.89 -38.23 -1.63
CA ASP A 106 -29.46 -38.27 -1.96
C ASP A 106 -29.31 -38.49 -3.48
N GLN A 107 -28.65 -37.55 -4.17
CA GLN A 107 -28.00 -37.69 -5.47
C GLN A 107 -27.15 -36.43 -5.65
N SER A 108 -26.01 -36.38 -6.32
CA SER A 108 -25.12 -37.35 -6.93
C SER A 108 -24.01 -36.50 -7.56
N LYS A 109 -22.75 -36.87 -7.28
CA LYS A 109 -21.58 -36.86 -8.17
C LYS A 109 -21.55 -35.90 -9.38
N ASN A 110 -20.39 -35.23 -9.47
CA ASN A 110 -19.63 -34.95 -10.70
C ASN A 110 -20.37 -34.27 -11.85
N TYR A 111 -20.26 -32.95 -11.90
CA TYR A 111 -20.18 -32.24 -13.17
C TYR A 111 -18.90 -31.41 -13.20
N LYS A 112 -17.86 -32.00 -13.81
CA LYS A 112 -16.88 -31.22 -14.57
C LYS A 112 -17.59 -30.78 -15.85
N GLU A 113 -18.44 -29.77 -15.76
CA GLU A 113 -18.87 -29.04 -16.95
C GLU A 113 -17.68 -28.21 -17.45
N PRO A 114 -17.39 -28.21 -18.77
CA PRO A 114 -16.49 -27.22 -19.33
C PRO A 114 -17.08 -25.82 -19.03
N PRO A 115 -16.25 -24.79 -18.78
CA PRO A 115 -16.76 -23.45 -18.50
C PRO A 115 -17.60 -23.00 -19.69
N LYS A 116 -18.93 -22.97 -19.51
CA LYS A 116 -19.83 -22.25 -20.39
C LYS A 116 -19.32 -20.81 -20.39
N ILE A 117 -18.94 -20.34 -21.57
CA ILE A 117 -18.66 -18.94 -21.82
C ILE A 117 -20.02 -18.24 -21.66
N GLU A 118 -20.32 -17.83 -20.43
CA GLU A 118 -21.47 -16.97 -20.16
C GLU A 118 -21.25 -15.66 -20.93
N PRO A 119 -22.29 -15.11 -21.57
CA PRO A 119 -22.17 -13.84 -22.25
C PRO A 119 -21.73 -12.80 -21.22
N ILE A 120 -20.58 -12.16 -21.48
CA ILE A 120 -20.00 -11.10 -20.66
C ILE A 120 -21.13 -10.15 -20.26
N SER A 121 -21.54 -10.22 -18.99
CA SER A 121 -22.66 -9.41 -18.54
C SER A 121 -22.22 -7.95 -18.57
N ASN A 122 -23.11 -7.02 -18.93
CA ASN A 122 -22.84 -5.58 -18.86
C ASN A 122 -22.37 -5.13 -17.46
N TYR A 123 -22.64 -5.94 -16.43
CA TYR A 123 -22.14 -5.72 -15.08
C TYR A 123 -20.66 -6.07 -14.94
N ASP A 124 -20.16 -7.09 -15.66
CA ASP A 124 -18.77 -7.49 -15.60
C ASP A 124 -17.84 -6.43 -16.20
N THR A 125 -18.23 -5.86 -17.34
CA THR A 125 -17.53 -4.73 -17.96
C THR A 125 -17.54 -3.47 -17.09
N LEU A 126 -18.64 -3.20 -16.38
CA LEU A 126 -18.76 -2.01 -15.52
C LEU A 126 -17.85 -2.10 -14.29
N VAL A 127 -17.76 -3.28 -13.67
CA VAL A 127 -16.90 -3.50 -12.51
C VAL A 127 -15.42 -3.61 -12.93
N GLU A 128 -15.10 -4.22 -14.07
CA GLU A 128 -13.74 -4.22 -14.62
C GLU A 128 -13.26 -2.78 -14.85
N ARG A 129 -14.08 -1.96 -15.51
CA ARG A 129 -13.78 -0.54 -15.77
C ARG A 129 -13.59 0.25 -14.47
N HIS A 130 -14.35 -0.07 -13.42
CA HIS A 130 -14.17 0.54 -12.10
C HIS A 130 -12.81 0.22 -11.47
N PHE A 131 -12.39 -1.05 -11.48
CA PHE A 131 -11.08 -1.45 -10.94
C PHE A 131 -9.90 -0.90 -11.74
N ILE A 132 -10.03 -0.80 -13.07
CA ILE A 132 -9.04 -0.15 -13.92
C ILE A 132 -8.93 1.34 -13.59
N SER A 133 -10.08 2.03 -13.49
CA SER A 133 -10.10 3.45 -13.13
C SER A 133 -9.47 3.71 -11.74
N GLU A 134 -9.74 2.87 -10.75
CA GLU A 134 -9.08 2.99 -9.44
C GLU A 134 -7.57 2.71 -9.53
N SER A 135 -7.17 1.66 -10.26
CA SER A 135 -5.76 1.34 -10.48
C SER A 135 -4.99 2.52 -11.09
N ASP A 136 -5.59 3.18 -12.08
CA ASP A 136 -5.02 4.34 -12.76
C ASP A 136 -4.91 5.55 -11.81
N TYR A 137 -5.93 5.78 -10.98
CA TYR A 137 -5.87 6.81 -9.94
C TYR A 137 -4.70 6.61 -8.99
N TYR A 138 -4.52 5.39 -8.44
CA TYR A 138 -3.39 5.09 -7.55
C TYR A 138 -2.05 5.19 -8.27
N SER A 139 -1.97 4.77 -9.53
CA SER A 139 -0.74 4.89 -10.33
C SER A 139 -0.35 6.36 -10.54
N VAL A 140 -1.30 7.21 -10.92
CA VAL A 140 -1.07 8.65 -11.07
C VAL A 140 -0.69 9.29 -9.74
N MET A 141 -1.34 8.89 -8.65
CA MET A 141 -1.02 9.40 -7.31
C MET A 141 0.41 9.05 -6.88
N ALA A 142 0.87 7.81 -7.15
CA ALA A 142 2.26 7.42 -6.86
C ALA A 142 3.27 8.30 -7.58
N VAL A 143 3.03 8.62 -8.86
CA VAL A 143 3.90 9.51 -9.64
C VAL A 143 3.89 10.93 -9.10
N ARG A 144 2.71 11.44 -8.70
CA ARG A 144 2.60 12.79 -8.11
C ARG A 144 3.34 12.91 -6.78
N ILE A 145 3.25 11.90 -5.92
CA ILE A 145 3.98 11.86 -4.65
C ILE A 145 5.49 11.88 -4.90
N ASP A 146 5.99 11.02 -5.79
CA ASP A 146 7.41 10.97 -6.16
C ASP A 146 7.89 12.30 -6.76
N LEU A 147 7.10 12.93 -7.64
CA LEU A 147 7.43 14.22 -8.23
C LEU A 147 7.45 15.34 -7.18
N ALA A 148 6.44 15.39 -6.31
CA ALA A 148 6.34 16.39 -5.25
C ALA A 148 7.52 16.27 -4.27
N ALA A 149 7.88 15.05 -3.88
CA ALA A 149 9.00 14.82 -2.96
C ALA A 149 10.35 15.23 -3.57
N ARG A 150 10.56 14.97 -4.87
CA ARG A 150 11.78 15.44 -5.58
C ARG A 150 11.92 16.95 -5.61
N ALA A 151 10.82 17.70 -5.58
CA ALA A 151 10.84 19.15 -5.55
C ALA A 151 10.91 19.70 -4.12
N LEU A 152 10.01 19.23 -3.24
CA LEU A 152 9.86 19.76 -1.89
C LEU A 152 11.05 19.41 -0.99
N ASN A 153 11.56 18.19 -1.07
CA ASN A 153 12.61 17.73 -0.16
C ASN A 153 13.91 18.55 -0.26
N PRO A 154 14.49 18.82 -1.46
CA PRO A 154 15.67 19.68 -1.56
C PRO A 154 15.38 21.14 -1.17
N ILE A 155 14.19 21.66 -1.50
CA ILE A 155 13.81 23.04 -1.13
C ILE A 155 13.75 23.18 0.40
N CYS A 156 13.04 22.27 1.08
CA CYS A 156 12.95 22.25 2.53
C CYS A 156 14.33 22.08 3.18
N PHE A 157 15.20 21.24 2.58
CA PHE A 157 16.56 21.05 3.08
C PHE A 157 17.39 22.33 2.99
N ILE A 158 17.38 23.03 1.85
CA ILE A 158 18.09 24.30 1.68
C ILE A 158 17.63 25.33 2.70
N ILE A 159 16.32 25.46 2.92
CA ILE A 159 15.76 26.36 3.92
C ILE A 159 16.24 25.99 5.32
N ALA A 160 16.15 24.71 5.70
CA ALA A 160 16.57 24.24 7.02
C ALA A 160 18.06 24.43 7.28
N VAL A 161 18.91 24.17 6.27
CA VAL A 161 20.36 24.40 6.33
C VAL A 161 20.66 25.89 6.48
N SER A 162 19.98 26.74 5.71
CA SER A 162 20.16 28.19 5.79
C SER A 162 19.81 28.71 7.19
N LEU A 163 18.68 28.25 7.76
CA LEU A 163 18.29 28.59 9.12
C LEU A 163 19.31 28.11 10.15
N TYR A 164 19.78 26.86 10.04
CA TYR A 164 20.80 26.30 10.93
C TYR A 164 22.05 27.20 10.97
N PHE A 165 22.62 27.55 9.81
CA PHE A 165 23.80 28.41 9.77
C PHE A 165 23.53 29.82 10.27
N MET A 166 22.38 30.40 9.93
CA MET A 166 22.00 31.72 10.45
C MET A 166 21.94 31.72 11.99
N PHE A 167 21.39 30.69 12.61
CA PHE A 167 21.34 30.58 14.07
C PHE A 167 22.73 30.43 14.70
N TYR A 168 23.59 29.55 14.17
CA TYR A 168 24.91 29.27 14.77
C TYR A 168 26.03 30.25 14.38
N ILE A 169 25.82 31.10 13.37
CA ILE A 169 26.76 32.19 13.03
C ILE A 169 26.42 33.46 13.84
N VAL A 170 25.13 33.72 14.08
CA VAL A 170 24.68 34.94 14.75
C VAL A 170 24.70 34.81 16.27
N LEU A 171 24.51 33.60 16.81
CA LEU A 171 24.42 33.30 18.24
C LEU A 171 25.70 32.63 18.77
#